data_AF-A0A8I0C7U2-F1
#
_entry.id   AF-A0A8I0C7U2-F1
#
_cell.length_a   1.000
_cell.length_b   1.000
_cell.length_c   1.000
_cell.angle_alpha   90.00
_cell.angle_beta   90.00
_cell.angle_gamma   90.00
#
_symmetry.space_group_name_H-M   'P 1'
#
loop_
_entity.id
_entity.type
_entity.pdbx_description
1 polymer ?
#
loop_
_entity_poly.entity_id
_entity_poly.type
_entity_poly.pdbx_seq_one_letter_code
_entity_poly.pdbx_strand_id
1 'polypeptide(L)'
;MNDLVTHAAWVLSATFALAFVYELWRATAKAGVSRHDNMKVFATQGLATYVVAGAVIATLFAGFSWAPWLALLFTAAIILVSIFYYNPKIMLERQPGAVDWIEDLVFTGGLFVAAALLAYHLADWRLTPALS
;
A
#
# COMPACT_ATOMS: atom_id res chain seq x y z
N MET A 1 12.94 -0.38 -18.02
CA MET A 1 12.06 -0.93 -16.97
C MET A 1 11.13 -1.92 -17.63
N ASN A 2 10.95 -3.14 -17.10
CA ASN A 2 9.96 -4.10 -17.62
C ASN A 2 8.55 -3.56 -17.34
N ASP A 3 7.62 -3.73 -18.28
CA ASP A 3 6.23 -3.24 -18.17
C ASP A 3 5.56 -3.64 -16.85
N LEU A 4 5.84 -4.85 -16.33
CA LEU A 4 5.30 -5.31 -15.04
C LEU A 4 5.77 -4.49 -13.85
N VAL A 5 7.06 -4.13 -13.81
CA VAL A 5 7.64 -3.31 -12.72
C VAL A 5 7.08 -1.90 -12.77
N THR A 6 6.90 -1.36 -13.98
CA THR A 6 6.26 -0.05 -14.19
C THR A 6 4.82 -0.05 -13.72
N HIS A 7 4.03 -1.05 -14.08
CA HIS A 7 2.66 -1.18 -13.60
C HIS A 7 2.59 -1.34 -12.08
N ALA A 8 3.47 -2.17 -11.49
CA ALA A 8 3.52 -2.34 -10.04
C ALA A 8 3.85 -1.02 -9.32
N ALA A 9 4.83 -0.25 -9.82
CA ALA A 9 5.19 1.05 -9.26
C ALA A 9 4.01 2.03 -9.30
N TRP A 10 3.27 2.09 -10.41
CA TRP A 10 2.09 2.94 -10.52
C TRP A 10 0.94 2.49 -9.64
N VAL A 11 0.69 1.18 -9.53
CA VAL A 11 -0.33 0.62 -8.62
C VAL A 11 0.01 1.01 -7.18
N LEU A 12 1.25 0.77 -6.73
CA LEU A 12 1.70 1.17 -5.38
C LEU A 12 1.57 2.67 -5.17
N SER A 13 1.91 3.49 -6.17
CA SER A 13 1.79 4.95 -6.09
C SER A 13 0.33 5.37 -5.85
N ALA A 14 -0.60 4.83 -6.64
CA ALA A 14 -2.02 5.13 -6.51
C ALA A 14 -2.58 4.64 -5.16
N THR A 15 -2.23 3.41 -4.77
CA THR A 15 -2.64 2.78 -3.50
C THR A 15 -2.20 3.60 -2.29
N PHE A 16 -0.91 3.98 -2.20
CA PHE A 16 -0.42 4.74 -1.07
C PHE A 16 -0.85 6.21 -1.09
N ALA A 17 -1.03 6.82 -2.27
CA ALA A 17 -1.57 8.17 -2.37
C ALA A 17 -3.02 8.24 -1.88
N LEU A 18 -3.87 7.28 -2.28
CA LEU A 18 -5.26 7.19 -1.82
C LEU A 18 -5.32 7.00 -0.30
N ALA A 19 -4.56 6.05 0.23
CA ALA A 19 -4.50 5.80 1.67
C ALA A 19 -3.98 7.02 2.45
N PHE A 20 -2.99 7.74 1.93
CA PHE A 20 -2.49 8.97 2.55
C PHE A 20 -3.57 10.04 2.67
N VAL A 21 -4.31 10.28 1.57
CA VAL A 21 -5.41 11.24 1.55
C VAL A 21 -6.52 10.81 2.51
N TYR A 22 -6.84 9.52 2.55
CA TYR A 22 -7.83 8.98 3.47
C TYR A 22 -7.43 9.13 4.95
N GLU A 23 -6.19 8.80 5.32
CA GLU A 23 -5.72 8.98 6.69
C GLU A 23 -5.67 10.46 7.09
N LEU A 24 -5.30 11.36 6.16
CA LEU A 24 -5.34 12.80 6.40
C LEU A 24 -6.78 13.29 6.62
N TRP A 25 -7.73 12.79 5.82
CA TRP A 25 -9.15 13.06 6.02
C TRP A 25 -9.64 12.52 7.37
N ARG A 26 -9.29 11.30 7.78
CA ARG A 26 -9.67 10.77 9.11
C ARG A 26 -9.09 11.59 10.24
N ALA A 27 -7.81 11.92 10.17
CA ALA A 27 -7.10 12.70 11.18
C ALA A 27 -7.68 14.10 11.38
N THR A 28 -8.44 14.61 10.41
CA THR A 28 -9.10 15.93 10.44
C THR A 28 -10.61 15.83 10.66
N ALA A 29 -11.34 15.18 9.76
CA ALA A 29 -12.80 15.11 9.77
C ALA A 29 -13.38 14.15 10.83
N LYS A 30 -12.62 13.13 11.24
CA LYS A 30 -13.01 12.19 12.32
C LYS A 30 -12.19 12.40 13.60
N ALA A 31 -11.57 13.57 13.75
CA ALA A 31 -10.72 13.86 14.90
C ALA A 31 -11.45 13.62 16.23
N GLY A 32 -10.89 12.76 17.09
CA GLY A 32 -11.47 12.44 18.40
C GLY A 32 -12.54 11.34 18.42
N VAL A 33 -12.95 10.79 17.27
CA VAL A 33 -13.88 9.64 17.21
C VAL A 33 -13.25 8.39 17.80
N SER A 34 -11.96 8.16 17.53
CA SER A 34 -11.16 7.11 18.16
C SER A 34 -9.79 7.64 18.60
N ARG A 35 -9.10 6.87 19.45
CA ARG A 35 -7.71 7.17 19.87
C ARG A 35 -6.73 7.28 18.70
N HIS A 36 -7.09 6.73 17.54
CA HIS A 36 -6.27 6.71 16.33
C HIS A 36 -6.54 7.90 15.41
N ASP A 37 -7.67 8.59 15.58
CA ASP A 37 -8.10 9.66 14.69
C ASP A 37 -7.64 11.02 15.22
N ASN A 38 -6.36 11.33 15.01
CA ASN A 38 -5.82 12.66 15.29
C ASN A 38 -4.50 12.89 14.57
N MET A 39 -4.18 14.17 14.36
CA MET A 39 -2.97 14.59 13.64
C MET A 39 -1.67 14.14 14.31
N LYS A 40 -1.64 13.99 15.64
CA LYS A 40 -0.46 13.53 16.36
C LYS A 40 -0.15 12.06 16.03
N VAL A 41 -1.16 11.19 16.04
CA VAL A 41 -1.00 9.77 15.64
C VAL A 41 -0.63 9.68 14.17
N PHE A 42 -1.27 10.42 13.29
CA PHE A 42 -0.90 10.48 11.87
C PHE A 42 0.58 10.86 11.67
N ALA A 43 1.05 11.93 12.32
CA ALA A 43 2.43 12.39 12.18
C ALA A 43 3.47 11.44 12.80
N THR A 44 3.15 10.83 13.94
CA THR A 44 4.13 10.02 14.70
C THR A 44 4.15 8.55 14.30
N GLN A 45 3.03 8.01 13.80
CA GLN A 45 2.90 6.58 13.48
C GLN A 45 2.59 6.34 11.99
N GLY A 46 1.81 7.22 11.35
CA GLY A 46 1.41 7.05 9.95
C GLY A 46 2.46 7.54 8.95
N LEU A 47 3.02 8.73 9.18
CA LEU A 47 3.88 9.42 8.21
C LEU A 47 5.14 8.61 7.83
N ALA A 48 5.74 7.92 8.80
CA ALA A 48 6.90 7.07 8.56
C ALA A 48 6.62 5.99 7.51
N THR A 49 5.44 5.35 7.56
CA THR A 49 5.03 4.32 6.59
C THR A 49 4.95 4.89 5.18
N TYR A 50 4.37 6.08 5.01
CA TYR A 50 4.27 6.72 3.69
C TYR A 50 5.63 7.20 3.15
N VAL A 51 6.52 7.67 4.02
CA VAL A 51 7.90 8.01 3.63
C VAL A 51 8.64 6.77 3.17
N VAL A 52 8.55 5.66 3.91
CA VAL A 52 9.16 4.38 3.53
C VAL A 52 8.56 3.87 2.22
N ALA A 53 7.24 3.89 2.07
CA ALA A 53 6.56 3.50 0.83
C ALA A 53 7.04 4.34 -0.36
N GLY A 54 7.11 5.67 -0.19
CA GLY A 54 7.62 6.59 -1.21
C GLY A 54 9.06 6.28 -1.62
N ALA A 55 9.93 5.98 -0.66
CA ALA A 55 11.31 5.57 -0.95
C ALA A 55 11.37 4.25 -1.74
N VAL A 56 10.59 3.24 -1.33
CA VAL A 56 10.50 1.95 -2.06
C VAL A 56 10.00 2.18 -3.49
N ILE A 57 8.93 2.95 -3.67
CA ILE A 57 8.37 3.28 -5.00
C ILE A 57 9.39 4.04 -5.85
N ALA A 58 10.11 5.00 -5.28
CA ALA A 58 11.15 5.74 -5.98
C ALA A 58 12.27 4.81 -6.50
N THR A 59 12.64 3.78 -5.73
CA THR A 59 13.65 2.81 -6.17
C THR A 59 13.17 1.97 -7.37
N LEU A 60 11.87 1.67 -7.46
CA LEU A 60 11.28 1.00 -8.62
C LEU A 60 11.38 1.89 -9.86
N PHE A 61 10.99 3.16 -9.76
CA PHE A 61 11.09 4.10 -10.89
C PHE A 61 12.53 4.39 -11.30
N ALA A 62 13.48 4.39 -10.36
CA ALA A 62 14.90 4.54 -10.64
C ALA A 62 15.51 3.32 -11.36
N GLY A 63 14.80 2.20 -11.43
CA GLY A 63 15.23 1.02 -12.17
C GLY A 63 16.35 0.22 -11.51
N PHE A 64 16.51 0.31 -10.18
CA PHE A 64 17.48 -0.51 -9.47
C PHE A 64 17.14 -1.99 -9.59
N SER A 65 18.14 -2.84 -9.88
CA SER A 65 17.94 -4.28 -10.10
C SER A 65 17.39 -5.03 -8.88
N TRP A 66 17.67 -4.55 -7.67
CA TRP A 66 17.18 -5.13 -6.41
C TRP A 66 15.82 -4.58 -5.98
N ALA A 67 15.32 -3.50 -6.59
CA ALA A 67 14.09 -2.82 -6.16
C ALA A 67 12.84 -3.72 -6.21
N PRO A 68 12.65 -4.61 -7.21
CA PRO A 68 11.48 -5.49 -7.23
C PRO A 68 11.41 -6.44 -6.03
N TRP A 69 12.56 -6.97 -5.57
CA TRP A 69 12.63 -7.79 -4.36
C TRP A 69 12.26 -7.00 -3.12
N LEU A 70 12.83 -5.80 -2.95
CA LEU A 70 12.52 -4.94 -1.81
C LEU A 70 11.03 -4.59 -1.78
N ALA A 71 10.47 -4.19 -2.92
CA ALA A 71 9.07 -3.82 -3.04
C ALA A 71 8.16 -5.01 -2.75
N LEU A 72 8.47 -6.21 -3.25
CA LEU A 72 7.68 -7.40 -2.98
C LEU A 72 7.64 -7.72 -1.47
N LEU A 73 8.80 -7.70 -0.81
CA LEU A 73 8.89 -7.94 0.63
C LEU A 73 8.14 -6.87 1.44
N PHE A 74 8.29 -5.61 1.05
CA PHE A 74 7.56 -4.49 1.67
C PHE A 74 6.05 -4.68 1.52
N THR A 75 5.56 -4.90 0.29
CA THR A 75 4.13 -5.09 0.03
C THR A 75 3.58 -6.31 0.76
N ALA A 76 4.30 -7.43 0.80
CA ALA A 76 3.91 -8.62 1.55
C ALA A 76 3.81 -8.34 3.06
N ALA A 77 4.77 -7.61 3.63
CA ALA A 77 4.73 -7.22 5.05
C ALA A 77 3.52 -6.33 5.35
N ILE A 78 3.20 -5.35 4.49
CA ILE A 78 2.01 -4.50 4.69
C ILE A 78 0.71 -5.29 4.56
N ILE A 79 0.62 -6.25 3.61
CA ILE A 79 -0.54 -7.16 3.50
C ILE A 79 -0.73 -7.94 4.81
N LEU A 80 0.34 -8.52 5.37
CA LEU A 80 0.27 -9.25 6.64
C LEU A 80 -0.19 -8.35 7.79
N VAL A 81 0.36 -7.13 7.89
CA VAL A 81 -0.07 -6.15 8.89
C VAL A 81 -1.53 -5.77 8.70
N SER A 82 -1.98 -5.57 7.46
CA SER A 82 -3.37 -5.25 7.14
C SER A 82 -4.32 -6.35 7.66
N ILE A 83 -4.08 -7.59 7.24
CA ILE A 83 -4.97 -8.73 7.51
C ILE A 83 -4.96 -9.13 8.99
N PHE A 84 -3.77 -9.23 9.60
CA PHE A 84 -3.64 -9.84 10.93
C PHE A 84 -3.64 -8.84 12.09
N TYR A 85 -3.45 -7.54 11.82
CA TYR A 85 -3.37 -6.54 12.87
C TYR A 85 -4.32 -5.37 12.64
N TYR A 86 -4.26 -4.71 11.48
CA TYR A 86 -5.06 -3.51 11.24
C TYR A 86 -6.56 -3.83 11.20
N ASN A 87 -6.99 -4.76 10.34
CA ASN A 87 -8.39 -5.12 10.17
C ASN A 87 -9.07 -5.69 11.42
N PRO A 88 -8.49 -6.69 12.12
CA PRO A 88 -9.16 -7.26 13.28
C PRO A 88 -9.10 -6.38 14.54
N LYS A 89 -8.21 -5.37 14.58
CA LYS A 89 -8.00 -4.56 15.79
C LYS A 89 -8.24 -3.08 15.56
N ILE A 90 -7.40 -2.44 14.75
CA ILE A 90 -7.41 -0.99 14.57
C ILE A 90 -8.68 -0.53 13.86
N MET A 91 -9.09 -1.22 12.80
CA MET A 91 -10.30 -0.88 12.04
C MET A 91 -11.55 -0.95 12.92
N LEU A 92 -11.69 -1.98 13.76
CA LEU A 92 -12.83 -2.11 14.68
C LEU A 92 -12.82 -1.04 15.79
N GLU A 93 -11.66 -0.76 16.38
CA GLU A 93 -11.50 0.32 17.38
C GLU A 93 -11.81 1.72 16.81
N ARG A 94 -11.64 1.87 15.49
CA ARG A 94 -11.89 3.08 14.72
C ARG A 94 -13.38 3.33 14.41
N GLN A 95 -14.30 2.47 14.88
CA GLN A 95 -15.74 2.54 14.64
C GLN A 95 -16.05 2.77 13.14
N PRO A 96 -15.78 1.78 12.28
CA PRO A 96 -15.72 1.98 10.84
C PRO A 96 -17.11 2.13 10.24
N GLY A 97 -17.23 3.07 9.29
CA GLY A 97 -18.35 3.18 8.37
C GLY A 97 -18.02 2.56 7.01
N ALA A 98 -18.95 2.68 6.05
CA ALA A 98 -18.80 2.07 4.73
C ALA A 98 -17.55 2.57 3.97
N VAL A 99 -17.23 3.86 4.07
CA VAL A 99 -16.04 4.45 3.40
C VAL A 99 -14.75 3.82 3.92
N ASP A 100 -14.68 3.52 5.22
CA ASP A 100 -13.50 2.94 5.85
C ASP A 100 -13.25 1.49 5.35
N TRP A 101 -14.32 0.71 5.17
CA TRP A 101 -14.23 -0.62 4.60
C TRP A 101 -13.87 -0.63 3.11
N ILE A 102 -14.44 0.30 2.34
CA ILE A 102 -14.12 0.43 0.91
C ILE A 102 -12.65 0.80 0.75
N GLU A 103 -12.16 1.76 1.54
CA GLU A 103 -10.77 2.17 1.48
C GLU A 103 -9.83 1.01 1.82
N ASP A 104 -10.09 0.25 2.89
CA ASP A 104 -9.26 -0.90 3.26
C ASP A 104 -9.23 -1.98 2.17
N LEU A 105 -10.38 -2.28 1.56
CA LEU A 105 -10.46 -3.25 0.45
C LEU A 105 -9.69 -2.76 -0.78
N VAL A 106 -9.81 -1.48 -1.13
CA VAL A 106 -9.08 -0.88 -2.26
C VAL A 106 -7.58 -0.85 -1.99
N PHE A 107 -7.19 -0.47 -0.78
CA PHE A 107 -5.79 -0.42 -0.36
C PHE A 107 -5.17 -1.81 -0.38
N THR A 108 -5.76 -2.76 0.35
CA THR A 108 -5.28 -4.14 0.45
C THR A 108 -5.32 -4.84 -0.92
N GLY A 109 -6.38 -4.63 -1.70
CA GLY A 109 -6.48 -5.15 -3.07
C GLY A 109 -5.38 -4.60 -3.99
N GLY A 110 -5.08 -3.31 -3.92
CA GLY A 110 -3.98 -2.69 -4.66
C GLY A 110 -2.60 -3.27 -4.30
N LEU A 111 -2.37 -3.56 -3.01
CA LEU A 111 -1.16 -4.25 -2.56
C LEU A 111 -1.05 -5.65 -3.15
N PHE A 112 -2.14 -6.44 -3.16
CA PHE A 112 -2.14 -7.77 -3.79
C PHE A 112 -1.83 -7.71 -5.29
N VAL A 113 -2.41 -6.74 -6.01
CA VAL A 113 -2.13 -6.53 -7.43
C VAL A 113 -0.64 -6.22 -7.64
N ALA A 114 -0.08 -5.28 -6.88
CA ALA A 114 1.34 -4.95 -6.97
C ALA A 114 2.25 -6.14 -6.64
N ALA A 115 1.94 -6.89 -5.59
CA ALA A 115 2.68 -8.09 -5.20
C ALA A 115 2.66 -9.14 -6.32
N ALA A 116 1.50 -9.38 -6.94
CA ALA A 116 1.37 -10.33 -8.05
C ALA A 116 2.21 -9.89 -9.27
N LEU A 117 2.16 -8.60 -9.65
CA LEU A 117 2.96 -8.06 -10.76
C LEU A 117 4.47 -8.20 -10.51
N LEU A 118 4.91 -7.91 -9.28
CA LEU A 118 6.31 -8.06 -8.88
C LEU A 118 6.73 -9.54 -8.85
N ALA A 119 5.88 -10.42 -8.33
CA ALA A 119 6.15 -11.86 -8.31
C ALA A 119 6.25 -12.44 -9.73
N TYR A 120 5.36 -12.03 -10.65
CA TYR A 120 5.45 -12.43 -12.05
C TYR A 120 6.73 -11.95 -12.71
N HIS A 121 7.12 -10.70 -12.46
CA HIS A 121 8.40 -10.20 -12.95
C HIS A 121 9.59 -11.03 -12.44
N LEU A 122 9.63 -11.35 -11.15
CA LEU A 122 10.72 -12.10 -10.53
C LEU A 122 10.75 -13.59 -10.92
N ALA A 123 9.61 -14.15 -11.32
CA ALA A 123 9.49 -15.50 -11.85
C ALA A 123 9.72 -15.59 -13.36
N ASP A 124 10.05 -14.48 -14.03
CA ASP A 124 10.14 -14.35 -15.49
C ASP A 124 8.84 -14.73 -16.23
N TRP A 125 7.69 -14.57 -15.57
CA TRP A 125 6.36 -14.81 -16.14
C TRP A 125 5.85 -13.56 -16.86
N ARG A 126 5.07 -13.78 -17.93
CA ARG A 126 4.44 -12.72 -18.72
C ARG A 126 2.93 -12.78 -18.54
N LEU A 127 2.28 -11.61 -18.59
CA LEU A 127 0.82 -11.51 -18.57
C LEU A 127 0.17 -11.90 -19.92
N THR A 128 0.94 -11.88 -21.00
CA THR A 128 0.50 -12.27 -22.34
C THR A 128 1.41 -13.36 -22.92
N PRO A 129 0.88 -14.27 -23.75
CA PRO A 129 1.70 -15.23 -24.47
C PRO A 129 2.70 -14.49 -25.38
N ALA A 130 3.91 -15.02 -25.54
CA ALA A 130 4.79 -14.56 -26.60
C ALA A 130 4.11 -14.87 -27.94
N LEU A 131 3.79 -13.83 -28.72
CA LEU A 131 3.44 -14.02 -30.13
C LEU A 131 4.69 -14.59 -30.81
N SER A 132 4.65 -15.88 -31.11
CA SER A 132 5.65 -16.59 -31.92
C SER A 132 5.51 -16.21 -33.38
#